data_AF-A0AAN9GEE8-F1
#
_entry.id   AF-A0AAN9GEE8-F1
#
_cell.length_a   1.000
_cell.length_b   1.000
_cell.length_c   1.000
_cell.angle_alpha   90.00
_cell.angle_beta   90.00
_cell.angle_gamma   90.00
#
_symmetry.space_group_name_H-M   'P 1'
#
loop_
_entity.id
_entity.type
_entity.pdbx_description
1 polymer ?
#
loop_
_entity_poly.entity_id
_entity_poly.type
_entity_poly.pdbx_seq_one_letter_code
_entity_poly.pdbx_strand_id
1 'polypeptide(L)'
;MFPSHQTFKGLVMTVHGFVGAAHYLLGHGVKFILANKFCQDPLEEHFGRHRAMGRTADNPTLLQFGHQENSLRMQRQLALIVTPRGNVHGAPAQRPVVQISTSPLKKKQKQN
;
A
#
# COMPACT_ATOMS: atom_id res chain seq x y z
N MET A 1 -2.33 10.67 -35.13
CA MET A 1 -2.09 9.28 -34.69
C MET A 1 -3.43 8.68 -34.32
N PHE A 2 -3.90 7.65 -35.04
CA PHE A 2 -5.17 6.98 -34.70
C PHE A 2 -4.88 5.80 -33.78
N PRO A 3 -5.58 5.67 -32.65
CA PRO A 3 -5.42 4.51 -31.76
C PRO A 3 -5.84 3.23 -32.48
N SER A 4 -5.27 2.10 -32.06
CA SER A 4 -5.72 0.79 -32.55
C SER A 4 -7.20 0.58 -32.24
N HIS A 5 -7.89 -0.22 -33.06
CA HIS A 5 -9.28 -0.58 -32.81
C HIS A 5 -9.50 -1.17 -31.41
N GLN A 6 -8.53 -1.94 -30.92
CA GLN A 6 -8.56 -2.51 -29.57
C GLN A 6 -8.50 -1.43 -28.49
N THR A 7 -7.60 -0.45 -28.64
CA THR A 7 -7.49 0.69 -27.72
C THR A 7 -8.77 1.53 -27.73
N PHE A 8 -9.34 1.78 -28.91
CA PHE A 8 -10.60 2.53 -29.04
C PHE A 8 -11.76 1.82 -28.33
N LYS A 9 -11.93 0.50 -28.57
CA LYS A 9 -12.93 -0.31 -27.85
C LYS A 9 -12.71 -0.29 -26.33
N GLY A 10 -11.46 -0.41 -25.88
CA GLY A 10 -11.12 -0.31 -24.47
C GLY A 10 -11.55 1.01 -23.87
N LEU A 11 -11.31 2.13 -24.56
CA LEU A 11 -11.68 3.46 -24.10
C LEU A 11 -13.20 3.62 -23.97
N VAL A 12 -13.96 3.13 -24.96
CA VAL A 12 -15.43 3.09 -24.90
C VAL A 12 -15.91 2.31 -23.69
N MET A 13 -15.36 1.10 -23.46
CA MET A 13 -15.69 0.29 -22.28
C MET A 13 -15.35 1.00 -20.96
N THR A 14 -14.18 1.62 -20.86
CA THR A 14 -13.75 2.35 -19.67
C THR A 14 -14.71 3.50 -19.34
N VAL A 15 -15.14 4.28 -20.33
CA VAL A 15 -16.10 5.38 -20.12
C VAL A 15 -17.45 4.85 -19.63
N HIS A 16 -18.02 3.85 -20.31
CA HIS A 16 -19.30 3.28 -19.91
C HIS A 16 -19.24 2.64 -18.51
N GLY A 17 -18.16 1.91 -18.21
CA GLY A 17 -17.94 1.30 -16.90
C GLY A 17 -17.79 2.34 -15.79
N PHE A 18 -17.02 3.40 -16.03
CA PHE A 18 -16.83 4.49 -15.07
C PHE A 18 -18.12 5.24 -14.79
N VAL A 19 -18.88 5.62 -15.82
CA VAL A 19 -20.17 6.32 -15.65
C VAL A 19 -21.17 5.45 -14.87
N GLY A 20 -21.27 4.16 -15.21
CA GLY A 20 -22.15 3.22 -14.51
C GLY A 20 -21.78 3.08 -13.03
N ALA A 21 -20.50 2.87 -12.72
CA ALA A 21 -20.01 2.79 -11.35
C ALA A 21 -20.22 4.12 -10.60
N ALA A 22 -20.01 5.25 -11.28
CA ALA A 22 -20.15 6.56 -10.69
C ALA A 22 -21.59 6.86 -10.28
N HIS A 23 -22.55 6.61 -11.17
CA HIS A 23 -23.96 6.77 -10.88
C HIS A 23 -24.41 5.88 -9.72
N TYR A 24 -23.96 4.62 -9.70
CA TYR A 24 -24.28 3.69 -8.62
C TYR A 24 -23.77 4.22 -7.27
N LEU A 25 -22.50 4.61 -7.18
CA LEU A 25 -21.89 5.07 -5.92
C LEU A 25 -22.51 6.38 -5.41
N LEU A 26 -22.75 7.36 -6.30
CA LEU A 26 -23.40 8.61 -5.93
C LEU A 26 -24.84 8.37 -5.45
N GLY A 27 -25.55 7.43 -6.08
CA GLY A 27 -26.90 7.02 -5.66
C GLY A 27 -26.96 6.30 -4.31
N HIS A 28 -25.84 5.74 -3.83
CA HIS A 28 -25.73 5.02 -2.56
C HIS A 28 -25.03 5.83 -1.46
N GLY A 29 -25.02 7.17 -1.57
CA GLY A 29 -24.57 8.07 -0.49
C GLY A 29 -23.09 8.43 -0.50
N VAL A 30 -22.34 8.07 -1.55
CA VAL A 30 -20.97 8.59 -1.74
C VAL A 30 -21.05 10.06 -2.19
N LYS A 31 -20.35 10.97 -1.48
CA LYS A 31 -20.45 12.42 -1.74
C LYS A 31 -19.75 12.88 -3.02
N PHE A 32 -18.63 12.25 -3.36
CA PHE A 32 -17.82 12.57 -4.54
C PHE A 32 -16.97 11.36 -4.91
N ILE A 33 -16.50 11.33 -6.16
CA ILE A 33 -15.74 10.22 -6.70
C ILE A 33 -14.37 10.70 -7.15
N LEU A 34 -13.35 9.97 -6.74
CA LEU A 34 -11.97 10.21 -7.16
C LEU A 34 -11.63 9.27 -8.31
N ALA A 35 -11.64 9.79 -9.54
CA ALA A 35 -11.38 8.99 -10.74
C ALA A 35 -9.99 8.31 -10.71
N ASN A 36 -9.01 8.92 -10.05
CA ASN A 36 -7.67 8.34 -9.85
C ASN A 36 -7.65 7.10 -8.93
N LYS A 37 -8.78 6.70 -8.35
CA LYS A 37 -8.91 5.42 -7.62
C LYS A 37 -9.41 4.28 -8.51
N PHE A 38 -9.81 4.57 -9.75
CA PHE A 38 -10.28 3.59 -10.73
C PHE A 38 -9.18 3.18 -11.73
N CYS A 39 -7.92 3.50 -11.45
CA CYS A 39 -6.76 3.09 -12.23
C CYS A 39 -5.93 2.01 -11.51
N GLN A 40 -5.04 1.36 -12.26
CA GLN A 40 -4.15 0.31 -11.75
C GLN A 40 -2.84 0.87 -11.17
N ASP A 41 -2.63 2.19 -11.18
CA ASP A 41 -1.39 2.83 -10.72
C ASP A 41 -0.95 2.38 -9.32
N PRO A 42 -1.83 2.23 -8.30
CA PRO A 42 -1.39 1.75 -6.99
C PRO A 42 -0.81 0.33 -7.02
N LEU A 43 -1.33 -0.52 -7.92
CA LEU A 43 -0.83 -1.88 -8.12
C LEU A 43 0.52 -1.86 -8.85
N GLU A 44 0.65 -1.03 -9.89
CA GLU A 44 1.91 -0.84 -10.61
C GLU A 44 3.01 -0.28 -9.70
N GLU A 45 2.67 0.70 -8.86
CA GLU A 45 3.57 1.26 -7.85
C GLU A 45 4.01 0.17 -6.86
N HIS A 46 3.08 -0.66 -6.41
CA HIS A 46 3.40 -1.78 -5.53
C HIS A 46 4.39 -2.75 -6.17
N PHE A 47 4.17 -3.16 -7.43
CA PHE A 47 5.15 -3.96 -8.18
C PHE A 47 6.47 -3.22 -8.41
N GLY A 48 6.44 -1.90 -8.60
CA GLY A 48 7.64 -1.07 -8.65
C GLY A 48 8.48 -1.17 -7.38
N ARG A 49 7.83 -1.22 -6.20
CA ARG A 49 8.52 -1.41 -4.91
C ARG A 49 9.20 -2.78 -4.81
N HIS A 50 8.57 -3.83 -5.32
CA HIS A 50 9.20 -5.16 -5.40
C HIS A 50 10.48 -5.14 -6.23
N ARG A 51 10.43 -4.54 -7.42
CA ARG A 51 11.61 -4.40 -8.30
C ARG A 51 12.70 -3.56 -7.64
N ALA A 52 12.33 -2.45 -7.00
CA ALA A 52 13.27 -1.57 -6.30
C ALA A 52 14.00 -2.26 -5.13
N MET A 53 13.38 -3.24 -4.46
CA MET A 53 14.03 -4.01 -3.38
C MET A 53 15.18 -4.88 -3.87
N GLY A 54 15.12 -5.33 -5.13
CA GLY A 54 16.16 -6.16 -5.74
C GLY A 54 17.45 -5.42 -6.09
N ARG A 55 17.48 -4.08 -5.98
CA ARG A 55 18.56 -3.19 -6.47
C ARG A 55 18.87 -3.41 -7.96
N THR A 56 19.73 -4.38 -8.28
CA THR A 56 20.08 -4.78 -9.66
C THR A 56 19.30 -5.99 -10.15
N ALA A 57 18.54 -6.66 -9.28
CA ALA A 57 17.68 -7.78 -9.63
C ALA A 57 16.27 -7.30 -9.96
N ASP A 58 16.08 -6.80 -11.18
CA ASP A 58 14.81 -6.23 -11.66
C ASP A 58 13.67 -7.26 -11.79
N ASN A 59 14.00 -8.55 -11.95
CA ASN A 59 13.02 -9.62 -12.12
C ASN A 59 13.19 -10.70 -11.04
N PRO A 60 12.48 -10.60 -9.91
CA PRO A 60 12.60 -11.57 -8.82
C PRO A 60 11.96 -12.91 -9.20
N THR A 61 12.49 -14.00 -8.64
CA THR A 61 11.80 -15.30 -8.67
C THR A 61 10.56 -15.29 -7.77
N LEU A 62 9.66 -16.26 -7.95
CA LEU A 62 8.45 -16.36 -7.11
C LEU A 62 8.75 -16.43 -5.61
N LEU A 63 9.81 -17.16 -5.23
CA LEU A 63 10.26 -17.25 -3.84
C LEU A 63 10.73 -15.88 -3.31
N GLN A 64 11.55 -15.18 -4.11
CA GLN A 64 12.02 -13.83 -3.77
C GLN A 64 10.87 -12.84 -3.65
N PHE A 65 9.91 -12.90 -4.58
CA PHE A 65 8.70 -12.08 -4.54
C PHE A 65 7.91 -12.32 -3.23
N GLY A 66 7.74 -13.56 -2.81
CA GLY A 66 7.07 -13.90 -1.55
C GLY A 66 7.79 -13.34 -0.31
N HIS A 67 9.13 -13.41 -0.26
CA HIS A 67 9.92 -12.81 0.81
C HIS A 67 9.84 -11.27 0.83
N GLN A 68 9.88 -10.65 -0.35
CA GLN A 68 9.71 -9.20 -0.52
C GLN A 68 8.31 -8.75 -0.08
N GLU A 69 7.27 -9.51 -0.43
CA GLU A 69 5.88 -9.21 -0.04
C GLU A 69 5.72 -9.23 1.47
N ASN A 70 6.25 -10.26 2.14
CA ASN A 70 6.19 -10.31 3.59
C ASN A 70 6.93 -9.12 4.23
N SER A 71 8.05 -8.69 3.65
CA SER A 71 8.80 -7.52 4.10
C SER A 71 8.00 -6.22 3.92
N LEU A 72 7.39 -6.01 2.75
CA LEU A 72 6.51 -4.86 2.47
C LEU A 72 5.29 -4.82 3.38
N ARG A 73 4.67 -5.97 3.61
CA ARG A 73 3.52 -6.11 4.51
C ARG A 73 3.89 -5.73 5.95
N MET A 74 5.01 -6.26 6.46
CA MET A 74 5.50 -5.92 7.80
C MET A 74 5.85 -4.44 7.93
N GLN A 75 6.52 -3.85 6.94
CA GLN A 75 6.83 -2.41 6.92
C GLN A 75 5.55 -1.57 6.95
N ARG A 76 4.53 -1.90 6.15
CA ARG A 76 3.24 -1.18 6.14
C ARG A 76 2.52 -1.29 7.48
N GLN A 77 2.49 -2.49 8.09
CA GLN A 77 1.88 -2.69 9.41
C GLN A 77 2.59 -1.87 10.49
N LEU A 78 3.92 -1.85 10.50
CA LEU A 78 4.70 -1.04 11.43
C LEU A 78 4.53 0.47 11.16
N ALA A 79 4.48 0.90 9.90
CA ALA A 79 4.26 2.30 9.53
C ALA A 79 2.86 2.82 9.90
N LEU A 80 1.84 1.95 9.93
CA LEU A 80 0.51 2.31 10.44
C LEU A 80 0.49 2.44 11.97
N ILE A 81 1.38 1.72 12.67
CA ILE A 81 1.53 1.78 14.13
C ILE A 81 2.38 2.99 14.55
N VAL A 82 3.38 3.36 13.73
CA VAL A 82 4.13 4.59 13.91
C VAL A 82 3.27 5.74 13.41
N THR A 83 2.59 6.43 14.32
CA THR A 83 1.94 7.70 13.99
C THR A 83 2.94 8.59 13.25
N PRO A 84 2.63 9.08 12.03
CA PRO A 84 3.52 9.99 11.34
C PRO A 84 3.70 11.19 12.26
N ARG A 85 4.93 11.37 12.79
CA ARG A 85 5.30 12.63 13.41
C ARG A 85 5.24 13.64 12.29
N GLY A 86 4.22 14.49 12.28
CA GLY A 86 4.19 15.65 11.40
C GLY A 86 5.47 16.46 11.62
N ASN A 87 5.88 17.22 10.61
CA ASN A 87 7.02 18.15 10.68
C ASN A 87 6.82 19.33 11.67
N VAL A 88 5.86 19.21 12.59
CA VAL A 88 5.60 20.19 13.63
C VAL A 88 6.57 19.92 14.77
N HIS A 89 7.35 20.94 15.10
CA HIS A 89 8.36 20.92 16.16
C HIS A 89 7.76 20.46 17.49
N GLY A 90 8.46 19.52 18.14
CA GLY A 90 8.06 18.98 19.44
C GLY A 90 8.44 17.50 19.55
N ALA A 91 9.71 17.22 19.81
CA ALA A 91 10.14 15.87 20.12
C ALA A 91 9.36 15.37 21.35
N PRO A 92 8.64 14.23 21.31
CA PRO A 92 8.16 13.63 22.55
C PRO A 92 9.37 13.20 23.37
N ALA A 93 9.28 13.41 24.69
CA ALA A 93 10.34 13.19 25.67
C ALA A 93 11.13 11.90 25.41
N GLN A 94 12.45 11.97 25.64
CA GLN A 94 13.36 10.83 25.51
C GLN A 94 12.71 9.58 26.11
N ARG A 95 12.53 8.54 25.29
CA ARG A 95 12.08 7.24 25.78
C ARG A 95 13.09 6.80 26.85
N PRO A 96 12.64 6.30 28.02
CA PRO A 96 13.56 5.81 29.03
C PRO A 96 14.48 4.78 28.39
N VAL A 97 15.78 4.87 28.72
CA VAL A 97 16.82 3.97 28.23
C VAL A 97 16.34 2.54 28.42
N VAL A 98 16.09 1.84 27.32
CA VAL A 98 15.74 0.42 27.36
C VAL A 98 16.99 -0.31 27.82
N GLN A 99 17.02 -0.76 29.07
CA GLN A 99 18.05 -1.67 29.54
C GLN A 99 17.89 -3.00 28.80
N ILE A 100 18.76 -3.24 27.82
CA ILE A 100 18.83 -4.51 27.11
C ILE A 100 19.42 -5.53 28.08
N SER A 101 18.54 -6.35 28.67
CA SER A 101 18.93 -7.46 29.53
C SER A 101 19.08 -8.74 28.68
N THR A 102 20.11 -9.53 28.96
CA THR A 102 20.29 -10.88 28.37
C THR A 102 19.42 -11.93 29.04
N SER A 103 18.62 -11.56 30.04
CA SER A 103 17.70 -12.48 30.72
C SER A 103 16.58 -12.94 29.79
N PRO A 104 16.14 -14.21 29.87
CA PRO A 104 15.04 -14.72 29.05
C PRO A 104 13.74 -13.94 29.29
N LEU A 105 13.02 -13.69 28.19
CA LEU A 105 11.74 -12.96 28.20
C LEU A 105 10.70 -13.71 29.06
N LYS A 106 9.98 -12.97 29.91
CA LYS A 106 8.91 -13.55 30.73
C LYS A 106 7.77 -14.04 29.83
N LYS A 107 7.32 -15.27 30.08
CA LYS A 107 6.18 -15.89 29.37
C LYS A 107 4.91 -15.06 29.63
N LYS A 108 4.25 -14.62 28.56
CA LYS A 108 3.00 -13.85 28.63
C LYS A 108 1.91 -14.70 29.28
N GLN A 109 1.40 -14.28 30.43
CA GLN A 109 0.27 -14.95 31.08
C GLN A 109 -1.02 -14.59 30.34
N LYS A 110 -1.87 -15.60 30.09
CA LYS A 110 -3.21 -15.42 29.52
C LYS A 110 -4.06 -14.72 30.57
N GLN A 111 -4.63 -13.56 30.23
CA GLN A 111 -5.68 -12.94 31.03
C GLN A 111 -6.95 -13.75 30.77
N ASN A 112 -7.55 -14.28 31.85
CA ASN A 112 -8.87 -14.89 31.84
C ASN A 112 -9.95 -13.80 31.83
#